data_AF-A0A4R1QSR1-F1
#
_entry.id   AF-A0A4R1QSR1-F1
#
_cell.length_a   1.000
_cell.length_b   1.000
_cell.length_c   1.000
_cell.angle_alpha   90.00
_cell.angle_beta   90.00
_cell.angle_gamma   90.00
#
_symmetry.space_group_name_H-M   'P 1'
#
loop_
_entity.id
_entity.type
_entity.pdbx_description
1 polymer ?
#
loop_
_entity_poly.entity_id
_entity_poly.type
_entity_poly.pdbx_seq_one_letter_code
_entity_poly.pdbx_strand_id
1 'polypeptide(L)'
;MNASQKTTATQSQKLMIFVLTMSLYGLATLFTELIPKFQIGLVEFSVEYFLFIPLTLAMLFDPLSAALGASTGELVFSEIMLGQFGGLGELEKFITVAIGVYIAGRLVKDPRNKLAVGAAALAGTGLQLFMGAVVDVLKVQFAVEDFEAVAGLPESVFATEGFAFLNDFLFSGILFCMLPTLYLVPRLYGKIEPLLGMAPRTAGAEGGVNLRVAGICVLGFVVAVLAELAATAGMALIDWEASWAESGTAMAAGMVVAAALAVIVLLALKKNSERNVAG
;
A
#
# COMPACT_ATOMS: atom_id res chain seq x y z
N MET A 1 11.49 32.89 23.38
CA MET A 1 11.81 31.95 22.28
C MET A 1 10.93 32.29 21.10
N ASN A 2 11.51 32.64 19.95
CA ASN A 2 10.78 33.14 18.78
C ASN A 2 9.80 32.09 18.21
N ALA A 3 8.52 32.44 18.18
CA ALA A 3 7.42 31.67 17.62
C ALA A 3 7.38 31.74 16.07
N SER A 4 8.52 31.42 15.44
CA SER A 4 8.60 31.11 14.01
C SER A 4 9.05 29.65 13.86
N GLN A 5 8.32 28.75 14.52
CA GLN A 5 8.64 27.32 14.53
C GLN A 5 8.28 26.70 13.18
N LYS A 6 9.34 26.35 12.44
CA LYS A 6 9.41 25.56 11.20
C LYS A 6 8.13 24.77 10.89
N THR A 7 7.36 25.26 9.92
CA THR A 7 6.18 24.62 9.34
C THR A 7 6.50 23.40 8.47
N THR A 8 7.78 23.10 8.25
CA THR A 8 8.24 22.01 7.38
C THR A 8 9.09 21.03 8.19
N ALA A 9 8.75 19.74 8.11
CA ALA A 9 9.50 18.66 8.75
C ALA A 9 10.98 18.70 8.34
N THR A 10 11.87 18.53 9.32
CA THR A 10 13.31 18.43 9.09
C THR A 10 13.64 17.16 8.30
N GLN A 11 14.81 17.11 7.66
CA GLN A 11 15.24 15.91 6.91
C GLN A 11 15.27 14.65 7.79
N SER A 12 15.72 14.75 9.04
CA SER A 12 15.71 13.62 9.98
C SER A 12 14.27 13.14 10.30
N GLN A 13 13.32 14.07 10.43
CA GLN A 13 11.91 13.73 10.64
C GLN A 13 11.29 13.09 9.40
N LYS A 14 11.63 13.57 8.19
CA LYS A 14 11.21 12.94 6.93
C LYS A 14 11.72 11.52 6.82
N LEU A 15 12.98 11.27 7.18
CA LEU A 15 13.55 9.92 7.23
C LEU A 15 12.82 9.05 8.26
N MET A 16 12.46 9.61 9.42
CA MET A 16 11.70 8.89 10.44
C MET A 16 10.29 8.51 9.95
N ILE A 17 9.59 9.42 9.27
CA ILE A 17 8.28 9.15 8.63
C ILE A 17 8.43 8.05 7.58
N PHE A 18 9.47 8.13 6.75
CA PHE A 18 9.78 7.13 5.73
C PHE A 18 9.96 5.75 6.36
N VAL A 19 10.84 5.62 7.36
CA VAL A 19 11.11 4.34 8.05
C VAL A 19 9.86 3.81 8.75
N LEU A 20 9.13 4.68 9.46
CA LEU A 20 7.88 4.29 10.14
C LEU A 20 6.86 3.74 9.15
N THR A 21 6.65 4.43 8.03
CA THR A 21 5.67 4.04 7.03
C THR A 21 6.11 2.76 6.31
N MET A 22 7.40 2.65 5.97
CA MET A 22 8.00 1.44 5.40
C MET A 22 7.79 0.23 6.29
N SER A 23 8.09 0.31 7.58
CA SER A 23 7.93 -0.82 8.50
C SER A 23 6.47 -1.18 8.74
N LEU A 24 5.60 -0.20 8.99
CA LEU A 24 4.19 -0.47 9.30
C LEU A 24 3.43 -1.02 8.10
N TYR A 25 3.62 -0.43 6.93
CA TYR A 25 2.91 -0.89 5.74
C TYR A 25 3.53 -2.17 5.18
N GLY A 26 4.86 -2.31 5.16
CA GLY A 26 5.49 -3.56 4.72
C GLY A 26 5.14 -4.78 5.60
N LEU A 27 5.05 -4.60 6.92
CA LEU A 27 4.54 -5.68 7.78
C LEU A 27 3.05 -5.94 7.53
N ALA A 28 2.27 -4.90 7.28
CA ALA A 28 0.85 -5.05 6.99
C ALA A 28 0.60 -5.81 5.68
N THR A 29 1.39 -5.56 4.63
CA THR A 29 1.29 -6.28 3.35
C THR A 29 1.62 -7.76 3.53
N LEU A 30 2.67 -8.09 4.28
CA LEU A 30 2.98 -9.48 4.65
C LEU A 30 1.79 -10.18 5.32
N PHE A 31 1.08 -9.48 6.22
CA PHE A 31 -0.11 -10.04 6.85
C PHE A 31 -1.28 -10.20 5.87
N THR A 32 -1.50 -9.26 4.96
CA THR A 32 -2.61 -9.34 4.00
C THR A 32 -2.39 -10.41 2.94
N GLU A 33 -1.15 -10.66 2.51
CA GLU A 33 -0.82 -11.74 1.58
C GLU A 33 -1.12 -13.14 2.16
N LEU A 34 -1.15 -13.27 3.50
CA LEU A 34 -1.55 -14.51 4.17
C LEU A 34 -3.07 -14.68 4.29
N ILE A 35 -3.87 -13.64 4.01
CA ILE A 35 -5.33 -13.71 4.10
C ILE A 35 -5.88 -14.31 2.81
N PRO A 36 -6.67 -15.39 2.88
CA PRO A 36 -7.27 -15.98 1.70
C PRO A 36 -8.30 -15.03 1.08
N LYS A 37 -8.32 -14.97 -0.26
CA LYS A 37 -9.35 -14.25 -1.01
C LYS A 37 -10.62 -15.11 -1.09
N PHE A 38 -11.78 -14.54 -0.78
CA PHE A 38 -13.05 -15.26 -0.79
C PHE A 38 -13.85 -14.90 -2.03
N GLN A 39 -14.08 -15.86 -2.93
CA GLN A 39 -14.88 -15.65 -4.13
C GLN A 39 -16.32 -16.13 -3.91
N ILE A 40 -17.30 -15.24 -4.12
CA ILE A 40 -18.73 -15.57 -4.10
C ILE A 40 -19.32 -15.20 -5.45
N GLY A 41 -19.42 -16.18 -6.35
CA GLY A 41 -19.90 -15.96 -7.72
C GLY A 41 -18.90 -15.14 -8.54
N LEU A 42 -19.36 -14.05 -9.17
CA LEU A 42 -18.50 -13.12 -9.91
C LEU A 42 -17.76 -12.11 -9.02
N VAL A 43 -18.12 -12.03 -7.73
CA VAL A 43 -17.59 -11.03 -6.79
C VAL A 43 -16.45 -11.64 -5.99
N GLU A 44 -15.27 -11.02 -6.07
CA GLU A 44 -14.12 -11.38 -5.26
C GLU A 44 -14.04 -10.46 -4.03
N PHE A 45 -14.12 -11.05 -2.83
CA PHE A 45 -13.83 -10.34 -1.60
C PHE A 45 -12.34 -10.53 -1.30
N SER A 46 -11.53 -9.68 -1.92
CA SER A 46 -10.14 -9.50 -1.53
C SER A 46 -10.07 -8.45 -0.44
N VAL A 47 -9.23 -8.64 0.57
CA VAL A 47 -8.79 -7.52 1.39
C VAL A 47 -7.65 -6.92 0.60
N GLU A 48 -7.95 -5.98 -0.30
CA GLU A 48 -6.87 -5.21 -0.89
C GLU A 48 -6.13 -4.53 0.26
N TYR A 49 -4.83 -4.83 0.29
CA TYR A 49 -3.71 -4.24 1.02
C TYR A 49 -4.16 -3.13 1.96
N PHE A 50 -3.75 -3.19 3.23
CA PHE A 50 -4.11 -2.20 4.27
C PHE A 50 -3.56 -0.78 4.00
N LEU A 51 -3.96 -0.18 2.88
CA LEU A 51 -3.59 1.12 2.34
C LEU A 51 -4.08 2.23 3.28
N PHE A 52 -5.06 1.95 4.13
CA PHE A 52 -5.45 2.87 5.19
C PHE A 52 -4.27 3.30 6.08
N ILE A 53 -3.26 2.44 6.27
CA ILE A 53 -2.07 2.72 7.08
C ILE A 53 -1.24 3.85 6.43
N PRO A 54 -0.71 3.67 5.21
CA PRO A 54 0.06 4.73 4.56
C PRO A 54 -0.80 5.95 4.22
N LEU A 55 -2.08 5.81 3.91
CA LEU A 55 -3.01 6.94 3.76
C LEU A 55 -3.12 7.77 5.05
N THR A 56 -3.29 7.11 6.19
CA THR A 56 -3.38 7.79 7.49
C THR A 56 -2.08 8.54 7.79
N LEU A 57 -0.93 7.91 7.57
CA LEU A 57 0.38 8.51 7.80
C LEU A 57 0.64 9.67 6.85
N ALA A 58 0.29 9.56 5.56
CA ALA A 58 0.44 10.63 4.58
C ALA A 58 -0.48 11.82 4.83
N MET A 59 -1.65 11.61 5.46
CA MET A 59 -2.55 12.69 5.85
C MET A 59 -2.07 13.44 7.11
N LEU A 60 -1.40 12.74 8.04
CA LEU A 60 -0.90 13.30 9.29
C LEU A 60 0.53 13.88 9.20
N PHE A 61 1.36 13.31 8.33
CA PHE A 61 2.78 13.65 8.18
C PHE A 61 3.09 14.23 6.79
N ASP A 62 4.39 14.31 6.45
CA ASP A 62 4.87 14.69 5.12
C ASP A 62 4.44 13.64 4.07
N PRO A 63 3.56 13.99 3.11
CA PRO A 63 2.95 13.01 2.20
C PRO A 63 3.97 12.26 1.33
N LEU A 64 5.04 12.93 0.90
CA LEU A 64 6.05 12.33 0.03
C LEU A 64 6.85 11.27 0.78
N SER A 65 7.28 11.59 2.00
CA SER A 65 8.05 10.67 2.85
C SER A 65 7.23 9.43 3.21
N ALA A 66 5.94 9.63 3.52
CA ALA A 66 5.02 8.52 3.79
C ALA A 66 4.78 7.65 2.54
N ALA A 67 4.50 8.26 1.39
CA ALA A 67 4.26 7.55 0.14
C ALA A 67 5.46 6.70 -0.30
N LEU A 68 6.66 7.28 -0.31
CA LEU A 68 7.88 6.54 -0.65
C LEU A 68 8.23 5.47 0.38
N GLY A 69 7.94 5.73 1.66
CA GLY A 69 8.09 4.74 2.73
C GLY A 69 7.19 3.55 2.47
N ALA A 70 5.91 3.79 2.18
CA ALA A 70 4.92 2.75 1.88
C ALA A 70 5.36 1.88 0.70
N SER A 71 5.64 2.48 -0.45
CA SER A 71 6.04 1.74 -1.65
C SER A 71 7.35 0.96 -1.44
N THR A 72 8.30 1.51 -0.68
CA THR A 72 9.53 0.77 -0.30
C THR A 72 9.22 -0.39 0.64
N GLY A 73 8.34 -0.18 1.61
CA GLY A 73 7.94 -1.21 2.56
C GLY A 73 7.28 -2.40 1.87
N GLU A 74 6.35 -2.11 0.96
CA GLU A 74 5.70 -3.13 0.14
C GLU A 74 6.71 -3.89 -0.72
N LEU A 75 7.60 -3.19 -1.44
CA LEU A 75 8.63 -3.84 -2.25
C LEU A 75 9.55 -4.75 -1.43
N VAL A 76 10.01 -4.29 -0.26
CA VAL A 76 10.95 -5.05 0.57
C VAL A 76 10.26 -6.24 1.26
N PHE A 77 9.09 -6.02 1.85
CA PHE A 77 8.44 -7.02 2.69
C PHE A 77 7.45 -7.90 1.94
N SER A 78 6.77 -7.41 0.91
CA SER A 78 5.87 -8.22 0.09
C SER A 78 6.65 -8.95 -0.99
N GLU A 79 7.46 -8.25 -1.77
CA GLU A 79 8.04 -8.84 -2.98
C GLU A 79 9.35 -9.57 -2.68
N ILE A 80 10.32 -8.85 -2.10
CA ILE A 80 11.65 -9.42 -1.79
C ILE A 80 11.59 -10.40 -0.63
N MET A 81 10.72 -10.26 0.38
CA MET A 81 10.72 -11.25 1.45
C MET A 81 9.94 -12.51 1.11
N LEU A 82 8.92 -12.44 0.25
CA LEU A 82 8.11 -13.62 -0.13
C LEU A 82 8.70 -14.41 -1.31
N GLY A 83 9.80 -13.97 -1.92
CA GLY A 83 10.40 -14.71 -3.03
C GLY A 83 9.86 -14.35 -4.40
N GLN A 84 9.03 -13.31 -4.51
CA GLN A 84 8.18 -13.03 -5.67
C GLN A 84 8.63 -11.81 -6.47
N PHE A 85 9.80 -11.24 -6.16
CA PHE A 85 10.27 -10.01 -6.78
C PHE A 85 10.51 -10.15 -8.29
N GLY A 86 9.60 -9.59 -9.09
CA GLY A 86 9.63 -9.60 -10.56
C GLY A 86 10.50 -8.50 -11.21
N GLY A 87 11.43 -7.91 -10.47
CA GLY A 87 12.39 -6.95 -11.03
C GLY A 87 11.75 -5.63 -11.49
N LEU A 88 11.69 -5.41 -12.80
CA LEU A 88 11.13 -4.18 -13.38
C LEU A 88 9.61 -4.11 -13.26
N GLY A 89 8.92 -5.25 -13.15
CA GLY A 89 7.46 -5.25 -13.01
C GLY A 89 7.00 -4.64 -11.67
N GLU A 90 7.78 -4.85 -10.61
CA GLU A 90 7.50 -4.26 -9.30
C GLU A 90 7.60 -2.73 -9.27
N LEU A 91 8.24 -2.14 -10.28
CA LEU A 91 8.35 -0.69 -10.39
C LEU A 91 6.99 -0.03 -10.67
N GLU A 92 6.11 -0.74 -11.37
CA GLU A 92 4.73 -0.28 -11.58
C GLU A 92 4.03 -0.08 -10.25
N LYS A 93 3.92 -1.17 -9.47
CA LYS A 93 3.30 -1.21 -8.16
C LYS A 93 3.92 -0.18 -7.20
N PHE A 94 5.25 -0.08 -7.19
CA PHE A 94 5.96 0.92 -6.39
C PHE A 94 5.51 2.35 -6.71
N ILE A 95 5.45 2.71 -8.00
CA ILE A 95 5.12 4.07 -8.43
C ILE A 95 3.63 4.37 -8.23
N THR A 96 2.74 3.44 -8.58
CA THR A 96 1.28 3.65 -8.49
C THR A 96 0.84 3.82 -7.04
N VAL A 97 1.37 3.02 -6.11
CA VAL A 97 1.15 3.17 -4.66
C VAL A 97 1.69 4.51 -4.16
N ALA A 98 2.91 4.88 -4.55
CA ALA A 98 3.49 6.16 -4.15
C ALA A 98 2.64 7.35 -4.64
N ILE A 99 2.15 7.33 -5.88
CA ILE A 99 1.29 8.37 -6.43
C ILE A 99 -0.04 8.44 -5.67
N GLY A 100 -0.74 7.31 -5.49
CA GLY A 100 -2.03 7.26 -4.82
C GLY A 100 -1.98 7.80 -3.39
N VAL A 101 -1.01 7.33 -2.59
CA VAL A 101 -0.80 7.77 -1.20
C VAL A 101 -0.39 9.24 -1.13
N TYR A 102 0.50 9.68 -2.00
CA TYR A 102 0.98 11.07 -2.03
C TYR A 102 -0.15 12.05 -2.38
N ILE A 103 -0.95 11.74 -3.40
CA ILE A 103 -2.09 12.57 -3.81
C ILE A 103 -3.11 12.63 -2.67
N ALA A 104 -3.47 11.51 -2.05
CA ALA A 104 -4.39 11.49 -0.91
C ALA A 104 -3.90 12.34 0.26
N GLY A 105 -2.64 12.20 0.66
CA GLY A 105 -2.04 13.00 1.74
C GLY A 105 -2.00 14.51 1.43
N ARG A 106 -1.98 14.89 0.15
CA ARG A 106 -2.05 16.30 -0.29
C ARG A 106 -3.47 16.84 -0.41
N LEU A 107 -4.47 15.99 -0.65
CA LEU A 107 -5.87 16.40 -0.69
C LEU A 107 -6.40 16.82 0.69
N VAL A 108 -5.87 16.23 1.77
CA VAL A 108 -6.26 16.58 3.14
C VAL A 108 -5.49 17.80 3.64
N LYS A 109 -6.18 18.94 3.72
CA LYS A 109 -5.67 20.19 4.31
C LYS A 109 -5.89 20.28 5.82
N ASP A 110 -6.97 19.66 6.30
CA ASP A 110 -7.33 19.60 7.72
C ASP A 110 -7.64 18.14 8.08
N PRO A 111 -6.76 17.47 8.85
CA PRO A 111 -6.97 16.09 9.31
C PRO A 111 -8.20 15.91 10.21
N ARG A 112 -8.78 16.99 10.75
CA ARG A 112 -10.01 16.93 11.55
C ARG A 112 -11.28 16.90 10.70
N ASN A 113 -11.21 17.34 9.45
CA ASN A 113 -12.34 17.31 8.54
C ASN A 113 -12.56 15.89 8.00
N LYS A 114 -13.46 15.16 8.66
CA LYS A 114 -13.79 13.76 8.30
C LYS A 114 -14.22 13.62 6.85
N LEU A 115 -14.99 14.56 6.30
CA LEU A 115 -15.42 14.47 4.90
C LEU A 115 -14.23 14.56 3.93
N ALA A 116 -13.30 15.49 4.19
CA ALA A 116 -12.09 15.62 3.39
C ALA A 116 -11.18 14.37 3.50
N VAL A 117 -11.04 13.83 4.71
CA VAL A 117 -10.28 12.59 4.95
C VAL A 117 -10.89 11.40 4.20
N GLY A 118 -12.21 11.22 4.29
CA GLY A 118 -12.89 10.12 3.60
C GLY A 118 -12.82 10.25 2.09
N ALA A 119 -13.04 11.45 1.56
CA ALA A 119 -12.92 11.72 0.13
C ALA A 119 -11.49 11.52 -0.38
N ALA A 120 -10.48 11.94 0.39
CA ALA A 120 -9.08 11.75 0.03
C ALA A 120 -8.65 10.27 0.10
N ALA A 121 -9.17 9.51 1.07
CA ALA A 121 -8.91 8.07 1.15
C ALA A 121 -9.46 7.35 -0.09
N LEU A 122 -10.71 7.62 -0.47
CA LEU A 122 -11.30 7.09 -1.70
C LEU A 122 -10.55 7.57 -2.95
N ALA A 123 -10.20 8.85 -3.04
CA ALA A 123 -9.47 9.36 -4.19
C ALA A 123 -8.08 8.72 -4.32
N GLY A 124 -7.37 8.49 -3.21
CA GLY A 124 -6.07 7.82 -3.19
C GLY A 124 -6.14 6.38 -3.64
N THR A 125 -7.03 5.61 -3.02
CA THR A 125 -7.26 4.20 -3.37
C THR A 125 -7.75 4.08 -4.80
N GLY A 126 -8.80 4.82 -5.18
CA GLY A 126 -9.34 4.78 -6.53
C GLY A 126 -8.33 5.19 -7.59
N LEU A 127 -7.44 6.15 -7.30
CA LEU A 127 -6.37 6.51 -8.22
C LEU A 127 -5.35 5.37 -8.39
N GLN A 128 -4.92 4.73 -7.30
CA GLN A 128 -3.98 3.61 -7.36
C GLN A 128 -4.58 2.40 -8.09
N LEU A 129 -5.82 2.02 -7.78
CA LEU A 129 -6.52 0.91 -8.45
C LEU A 129 -6.75 1.20 -9.92
N PHE A 130 -7.15 2.43 -10.25
CA PHE A 130 -7.36 2.82 -11.63
C PHE A 130 -6.06 2.76 -12.44
N MET A 131 -4.95 3.23 -11.86
CA MET A 131 -3.64 3.14 -12.51
C MET A 131 -3.24 1.68 -12.76
N GLY A 132 -3.43 0.79 -11.79
CA GLY A 132 -3.18 -0.64 -11.95
C GLY A 132 -4.03 -1.26 -13.06
N ALA A 133 -5.35 -1.05 -13.02
CA ALA A 133 -6.27 -1.55 -14.05
C ALA A 133 -5.92 -1.02 -15.47
N VAL A 134 -5.47 0.23 -15.57
CA VAL A 134 -4.99 0.78 -16.85
C VAL A 134 -3.72 0.06 -17.30
N VAL A 135 -2.77 -0.17 -16.40
CA VAL A 135 -1.54 -0.90 -16.74
C VAL A 135 -1.86 -2.33 -17.16
N ASP A 136 -2.74 -3.04 -16.46
CA ASP A 136 -3.15 -4.40 -16.80
C ASP A 136 -3.81 -4.49 -18.18
N VAL A 137 -4.70 -3.53 -18.50
CA VAL A 137 -5.25 -3.39 -19.85
C VAL A 137 -4.14 -3.16 -20.87
N LEU A 138 -3.20 -2.24 -20.61
CA LEU A 138 -2.11 -1.91 -21.55
C LEU A 138 -1.17 -3.11 -21.75
N LYS A 139 -0.85 -3.86 -20.69
CA LYS A 139 -0.06 -5.09 -20.77
C LYS A 139 -0.71 -6.05 -21.75
N VAL A 140 -2.01 -6.31 -21.60
CA VAL A 140 -2.71 -7.22 -22.52
C VAL A 140 -2.75 -6.69 -23.95
N GLN A 141 -2.95 -5.38 -24.15
CA GLN A 141 -2.98 -4.79 -25.49
C GLN A 141 -1.64 -4.83 -26.22
N PHE A 142 -0.52 -4.70 -25.50
CA PHE A 142 0.82 -4.55 -26.10
C PHE A 142 1.71 -5.79 -25.99
N ALA A 143 1.40 -6.77 -25.12
CA ALA A 143 2.28 -7.90 -24.83
C ALA A 143 2.12 -9.13 -25.73
N VAL A 144 1.02 -9.27 -26.48
CA VAL A 144 0.76 -10.50 -27.26
C VAL A 144 0.44 -10.13 -28.70
N GLU A 145 1.42 -10.36 -29.59
CA GLU A 145 1.27 -10.21 -31.05
C GLU A 145 0.22 -11.20 -31.65
N ASP A 146 -0.20 -12.23 -30.91
CA ASP A 146 -1.19 -13.24 -31.33
C ASP A 146 -2.68 -12.85 -31.10
N PHE A 147 -2.98 -11.63 -30.61
CA PHE A 147 -4.37 -11.21 -30.34
C PHE A 147 -5.26 -11.01 -31.57
N GLU A 148 -4.68 -10.87 -32.77
CA GLU A 148 -5.47 -10.76 -34.01
C GLU A 148 -6.24 -12.05 -34.35
N ALA A 149 -6.01 -13.16 -33.64
CA ALA A 149 -6.62 -14.45 -33.94
C ALA A 149 -7.92 -14.77 -33.17
N VAL A 150 -8.29 -14.03 -32.11
CA VAL A 150 -9.50 -14.34 -31.30
C VAL A 150 -10.38 -13.11 -31.10
N ALA A 151 -11.52 -13.07 -31.79
CA ALA A 151 -12.51 -12.01 -31.67
C ALA A 151 -13.11 -11.95 -30.25
N GLY A 152 -13.09 -10.76 -29.63
CA GLY A 152 -13.74 -10.47 -28.35
C GLY A 152 -12.84 -10.51 -27.11
N LEU A 153 -11.59 -10.97 -27.24
CA LEU A 153 -10.64 -11.02 -26.10
C LEU A 153 -10.29 -9.63 -25.53
N PRO A 154 -10.02 -8.59 -26.35
CA PRO A 154 -9.81 -7.24 -25.83
C PRO A 154 -11.01 -6.72 -25.03
N GLU A 155 -12.22 -6.87 -25.57
CA GLU A 155 -13.46 -6.41 -24.93
C GLU A 155 -13.72 -7.15 -23.61
N SER A 156 -13.39 -8.45 -23.54
CA SER A 156 -13.49 -9.22 -22.30
C SER A 156 -12.53 -8.73 -21.22
N VAL A 157 -11.31 -8.33 -21.57
CA VAL A 157 -10.30 -7.83 -20.62
C VAL A 157 -10.71 -6.47 -20.07
N PHE A 158 -11.18 -5.56 -20.92
CA PHE A 158 -11.76 -4.29 -20.44
C PHE A 158 -12.93 -4.51 -19.49
N ALA A 159 -13.78 -5.50 -19.76
CA ALA A 159 -14.91 -5.83 -18.91
C ALA A 159 -14.48 -6.47 -17.58
N THR A 160 -13.51 -7.39 -17.58
CA THR A 160 -13.03 -8.06 -16.37
C THR A 160 -12.24 -7.12 -15.47
N GLU A 161 -11.29 -6.35 -16.04
CA GLU A 161 -10.49 -5.38 -15.27
C GLU A 161 -11.35 -4.22 -14.77
N GLY A 162 -12.27 -3.72 -15.60
CA GLY A 162 -13.21 -2.69 -15.18
C GLY A 162 -14.14 -3.16 -14.05
N PHE A 163 -14.58 -4.42 -14.10
CA PHE A 163 -15.39 -5.01 -13.04
C PHE A 163 -14.59 -5.23 -11.77
N ALA A 164 -13.36 -5.76 -11.87
CA ALA A 164 -12.45 -5.95 -10.74
C ALA A 164 -12.15 -4.61 -10.05
N PHE A 165 -11.77 -3.59 -10.80
CA PHE A 165 -11.57 -2.23 -10.30
C PHE A 165 -12.79 -1.69 -9.53
N LEU A 166 -13.99 -1.80 -10.10
CA LEU A 166 -15.20 -1.30 -9.44
C LEU A 166 -15.54 -2.08 -8.17
N ASN A 167 -15.38 -3.40 -8.23
CA ASN A 167 -15.59 -4.28 -7.10
C ASN A 167 -14.64 -3.91 -5.95
N ASP A 168 -13.35 -3.85 -6.22
CA ASP A 168 -12.31 -3.59 -5.23
C ASP A 168 -12.42 -2.17 -4.68
N PHE A 169 -12.72 -1.19 -5.52
CA PHE A 169 -12.98 0.18 -5.09
C PHE A 169 -14.19 0.29 -4.15
N LEU A 170 -15.29 -0.41 -4.45
CA LEU A 170 -16.52 -0.35 -3.66
C LEU A 170 -16.43 -1.17 -2.37
N PHE A 171 -15.78 -2.33 -2.38
CA PHE A 171 -15.65 -3.17 -1.20
C PHE A 171 -14.41 -2.79 -0.40
N SER A 172 -13.22 -2.97 -0.95
CA SER A 172 -11.96 -2.73 -0.26
C SER A 172 -11.69 -1.25 -0.04
N GLY A 173 -11.94 -0.42 -1.05
CA GLY A 173 -11.78 1.03 -0.95
C GLY A 173 -12.67 1.66 0.13
N ILE A 174 -13.89 1.16 0.31
CA ILE A 174 -14.78 1.66 1.36
C ILE A 174 -14.45 1.03 2.72
N LEU A 175 -14.48 -0.31 2.81
CA LEU A 175 -14.44 -1.03 4.08
C LEU A 175 -13.05 -1.07 4.70
N PHE A 176 -12.02 -1.27 3.88
CA PHE A 176 -10.65 -1.48 4.35
C PHE A 176 -9.75 -0.27 4.17
N CYS A 177 -10.09 0.67 3.28
CA CYS A 177 -9.36 1.93 3.15
C CYS A 177 -10.08 3.11 3.84
N MET A 178 -11.25 3.50 3.36
CA MET A 178 -11.90 4.74 3.79
C MET A 178 -12.36 4.70 5.26
N LEU A 179 -13.07 3.65 5.70
CA LEU A 179 -13.59 3.56 7.07
C LEU A 179 -12.47 3.57 8.13
N PRO A 180 -11.39 2.76 8.01
CA PRO A 180 -10.29 2.82 8.96
C PRO A 180 -9.56 4.16 8.94
N THR A 181 -9.34 4.77 7.77
CA THR A 181 -8.72 6.11 7.67
C THR A 181 -9.58 7.18 8.34
N LEU A 182 -10.90 7.17 8.13
CA LEU A 182 -11.85 8.08 8.81
C LEU A 182 -11.81 7.95 10.34
N TYR A 183 -11.59 6.74 10.83
CA TYR A 183 -11.49 6.48 12.26
C TYR A 183 -10.13 6.91 12.84
N LEU A 184 -9.03 6.58 12.14
CA LEU A 184 -7.68 6.76 12.65
C LEU A 184 -7.18 8.20 12.53
N VAL A 185 -7.37 8.86 11.38
CA VAL A 185 -6.77 10.19 11.13
C VAL A 185 -7.20 11.21 12.19
N PRO A 186 -8.49 11.41 12.51
CA PRO A 186 -8.89 12.40 13.51
C PRO A 186 -8.48 12.00 14.94
N ARG A 187 -8.31 10.70 15.21
CA ARG A 187 -8.00 10.17 16.54
C ARG A 187 -6.50 10.22 16.85
N LEU A 188 -5.66 10.08 15.82
CA LEU A 188 -4.21 10.11 15.90
C LEU A 188 -3.64 11.53 15.73
N TYR A 189 -4.38 12.43 15.07
CA TYR A 189 -3.99 13.83 14.92
C TYR A 189 -3.69 14.49 16.28
N GLY A 190 -2.51 15.10 16.38
CA GLY A 190 -1.99 15.72 17.59
C GLY A 190 -1.40 14.76 18.62
N LYS A 191 -1.38 13.45 18.35
CA LYS A 191 -0.84 12.43 19.28
C LYS A 191 0.42 11.77 18.77
N ILE A 192 0.51 11.50 17.46
CA ILE A 192 1.66 10.79 16.88
C ILE A 192 2.76 11.75 16.42
N GLU A 193 2.40 12.98 16.06
CA GLU A 193 3.34 14.02 15.63
C GLU A 193 4.30 14.45 16.74
N PRO A 194 3.84 14.68 17.99
CA PRO A 194 4.75 15.00 19.10
C PRO A 194 5.73 13.87 19.43
N LEU A 195 5.35 12.61 19.20
CA LEU A 195 6.24 11.46 19.43
C LEU A 195 7.44 11.45 18.47
N LEU A 196 7.28 12.04 17.28
CA LEU A 196 8.35 12.22 16.30
C LEU A 196 9.02 13.60 16.43
N GLY A 197 8.75 14.33 17.52
CA GLY A 197 9.28 15.67 17.77
C GLY A 197 8.74 16.73 16.80
N MET A 198 7.57 16.50 16.20
CA MET A 198 6.94 17.41 15.24
C MET A 198 5.73 18.13 15.85
N ALA A 199 5.49 19.34 15.38
CA ALA A 199 4.21 19.99 15.61
C ALA A 199 3.13 19.30 14.75
N PRO A 200 1.88 19.18 15.24
CA PRO A 200 0.77 18.67 14.44
C PRO A 200 0.58 19.48 13.18
N ARG A 201 0.19 18.82 12.08
CA ARG A 201 0.03 19.46 10.77
C ARG A 201 -0.98 20.60 10.86
N THR A 202 -0.54 21.83 10.62
CA THR A 202 -1.41 23.01 10.72
C THR A 202 -2.44 23.04 9.59
N ALA A 203 -3.69 23.36 9.92
CA ALA A 203 -4.76 23.48 8.94
C ALA A 203 -4.40 24.55 7.90
N GLY A 204 -4.34 24.15 6.62
CA GLY A 204 -3.97 25.03 5.51
C GLY A 204 -2.49 25.02 5.12
N ALA A 205 -1.62 24.24 5.78
CA ALA A 205 -0.25 24.01 5.30
C ALA A 205 -0.27 23.24 3.96
N GLU A 206 0.49 23.77 2.98
CA GLU A 206 0.67 23.29 1.58
C GLU A 206 -0.07 21.99 1.23
N GLY A 207 -1.38 22.12 1.03
CA GLY A 207 -2.25 21.05 0.56
C GLY A 207 -2.89 21.45 -0.75
N GLY A 208 -3.08 20.49 -1.63
CA GLY A 208 -3.62 20.66 -2.98
C GLY A 208 -2.75 20.00 -4.05
N VAL A 209 -3.41 19.60 -5.12
CA VAL A 209 -2.78 19.08 -6.33
C VAL A 209 -2.70 20.24 -7.31
N ASN A 210 -1.52 20.84 -7.48
CA ASN A 210 -1.27 21.83 -8.53
C ASN A 210 -0.88 21.11 -9.83
N LEU A 211 -1.00 21.78 -10.98
CA LEU A 211 -0.65 21.27 -12.30
C LEU A 211 0.77 20.69 -12.37
N ARG A 212 1.73 21.26 -11.64
CA ARG A 212 3.09 20.70 -11.52
C ARG A 212 3.11 19.34 -10.84
N VAL A 213 2.35 19.19 -9.74
CA VAL A 213 2.26 17.94 -9.00
C VAL A 213 1.57 16.88 -9.84
N ALA A 214 0.45 17.25 -10.48
CA ALA A 214 -0.24 16.39 -11.43
C ALA A 214 0.69 15.96 -12.58
N GLY A 215 1.43 16.89 -13.17
CA GLY A 215 2.38 16.59 -14.25
C GLY A 215 3.50 15.63 -13.84
N ILE A 216 4.04 15.77 -12.62
CA ILE A 216 5.04 14.83 -12.08
C ILE A 216 4.42 13.45 -11.85
N CYS A 217 3.20 13.36 -11.31
CA CYS A 217 2.52 12.09 -11.11
C CYS A 217 2.20 11.40 -12.44
N VAL A 218 1.74 12.15 -13.45
CA VAL A 218 1.49 11.62 -14.80
C VAL A 218 2.78 11.12 -15.43
N LEU A 219 3.88 11.88 -15.33
CA LEU A 219 5.19 11.44 -15.82
C LEU A 219 5.65 10.16 -15.10
N GLY A 220 5.48 10.10 -13.78
CA GLY A 220 5.77 8.91 -12.99
C GLY A 220 4.95 7.71 -13.46
N PHE A 221 3.65 7.90 -13.68
CA PHE A 221 2.78 6.83 -14.18
C PHE A 221 3.19 6.34 -15.58
N VAL A 222 3.57 7.23 -16.49
CA VAL A 222 4.13 6.84 -17.80
C VAL A 222 5.39 5.99 -17.62
N VAL A 223 6.28 6.33 -16.70
CA VAL A 223 7.47 5.52 -16.38
C VAL A 223 7.07 4.15 -15.82
N ALA A 224 6.04 4.08 -14.97
CA ALA A 224 5.48 2.84 -14.45
C ALA A 224 5.00 1.92 -15.58
N VAL A 225 4.16 2.45 -16.49
CA VAL A 225 3.67 1.73 -17.67
C VAL A 225 4.84 1.22 -18.53
N LEU A 226 5.83 2.07 -18.81
CA LEU A 226 6.98 1.69 -19.64
C LEU A 226 7.84 0.60 -18.98
N ALA A 227 8.01 0.66 -17.66
CA ALA A 227 8.75 -0.35 -16.92
C ALA A 227 8.03 -1.70 -16.96
N GLU A 228 6.72 -1.69 -16.79
CA GLU A 228 5.90 -2.89 -16.84
C GLU A 228 5.86 -3.53 -18.22
N LEU A 229 5.73 -2.72 -19.27
CA LEU A 229 5.81 -3.20 -20.66
C LEU A 229 7.21 -3.74 -20.98
N ALA A 230 8.27 -3.12 -20.47
CA ALA A 230 9.63 -3.63 -20.62
C ALA A 230 9.84 -4.95 -19.87
N ALA A 231 9.27 -5.09 -18.68
CA ALA A 231 9.29 -6.33 -17.91
C ALA A 231 8.58 -7.45 -18.67
N THR A 232 7.38 -7.16 -19.19
CA THR A 232 6.57 -8.11 -19.97
C THR A 232 7.26 -8.50 -21.28
N ALA A 233 8.01 -7.58 -21.91
CA ALA A 233 8.82 -7.85 -23.10
C ALA A 233 10.10 -8.68 -22.82
N GLY A 234 10.28 -9.19 -21.59
CA GLY A 234 11.42 -10.03 -21.22
C GLY A 234 12.71 -9.28 -20.95
N MET A 235 12.67 -7.94 -20.79
CA MET A 235 13.82 -7.17 -20.32
C MET A 235 13.95 -7.22 -18.79
N ALA A 236 13.63 -8.36 -18.17
CA ALA A 236 13.84 -8.58 -16.75
C ALA A 236 15.34 -8.48 -16.44
N LEU A 237 15.76 -7.32 -15.91
CA LEU A 237 17.17 -7.04 -15.61
C LEU A 237 17.71 -7.89 -14.45
N ILE A 238 16.81 -8.33 -13.55
CA ILE A 238 17.10 -9.16 -12.36
C ILE A 238 15.87 -10.02 -12.07
N ASP A 239 15.95 -11.33 -12.32
CA ASP A 239 15.01 -12.31 -11.75
C ASP A 239 15.55 -12.72 -10.38
N TRP A 240 14.77 -12.45 -9.33
CA TRP A 240 15.09 -12.90 -7.99
C TRP A 240 14.06 -13.92 -7.54
N GLU A 241 14.38 -15.20 -7.72
CA GLU A 241 13.64 -16.30 -7.13
C GLU A 241 14.33 -16.75 -5.83
N ALA A 242 13.57 -16.75 -4.73
CA ALA A 242 14.02 -17.36 -3.50
C ALA A 242 14.07 -18.89 -3.65
N SER A 243 15.22 -19.45 -4.00
CA SER A 243 15.43 -20.91 -4.11
C SER A 243 15.08 -21.72 -2.84
N TRP A 244 14.90 -21.04 -1.71
CA TRP A 244 14.45 -21.62 -0.44
C TRP A 244 12.93 -21.64 -0.26
N ALA A 245 12.17 -20.80 -0.96
CA ALA A 245 10.71 -20.67 -0.81
C ALA A 245 9.97 -21.91 -1.33
N GLU A 246 10.47 -22.54 -2.39
CA GLU A 246 9.96 -23.83 -2.89
C GLU A 246 10.57 -25.06 -2.19
N SER A 247 11.55 -24.87 -1.31
CA SER A 247 12.20 -26.00 -0.66
C SER A 247 11.29 -26.58 0.43
N GLY A 248 10.84 -27.84 0.24
CA GLY A 248 9.98 -28.52 1.21
C GLY A 248 10.61 -28.64 2.61
N THR A 249 11.94 -28.56 2.71
CA THR A 249 12.69 -28.53 3.98
C THR A 249 12.56 -27.20 4.71
N ALA A 250 12.58 -26.06 4.01
CA ALA A 250 12.34 -24.75 4.61
C ALA A 250 10.90 -24.60 5.10
N MET A 251 9.93 -25.10 4.33
CA MET A 251 8.52 -25.12 4.74
C MET A 251 8.29 -25.99 5.99
N ALA A 252 8.90 -27.19 6.03
CA ALA A 252 8.86 -28.06 7.19
C ALA A 252 9.52 -27.44 8.44
N ALA A 253 10.67 -26.79 8.27
CA ALA A 253 11.35 -26.08 9.36
C ALA A 253 10.49 -24.92 9.89
N GLY A 254 9.88 -24.13 8.99
CA GLY A 254 8.97 -23.04 9.34
C GLY A 254 7.77 -23.51 10.15
N MET A 255 7.14 -24.62 9.74
CA MET A 255 6.02 -25.23 10.48
C MET A 255 6.41 -25.68 11.88
N VAL A 256 7.60 -26.27 12.06
CA VAL A 256 8.09 -26.71 13.38
C VAL A 256 8.33 -25.51 14.30
N VAL A 257 8.93 -24.43 13.78
CA VAL A 257 9.17 -23.20 14.55
C VAL A 257 7.84 -22.53 14.94
N ALA A 258 6.88 -22.46 14.02
CA ALA A 258 5.55 -21.92 14.29
C ALA A 258 4.80 -22.73 15.36
N ALA A 259 4.86 -24.06 15.29
CA ALA A 259 4.26 -24.94 16.30
C ALA A 259 4.90 -24.75 17.69
N ALA A 260 6.24 -24.65 17.75
CA ALA A 260 6.95 -24.39 19.00
C ALA A 260 6.55 -23.04 19.60
N LEU A 261 6.46 -21.99 18.79
CA LEU A 261 6.02 -20.66 19.22
C LEU A 261 4.58 -20.68 19.73
N ALA A 262 3.66 -21.37 19.03
CA ALA A 262 2.27 -21.49 19.47
C ALA A 262 2.17 -22.17 20.84
N VAL A 263 2.94 -23.24 21.08
CA VAL A 263 3.01 -23.91 22.39
C VAL A 263 3.56 -22.98 23.46
N ILE A 264 4.63 -22.23 23.19
CA ILE A 264 5.22 -21.27 24.13
C ILE A 264 4.19 -20.19 24.51
N VAL A 265 3.46 -19.65 23.52
CA VAL A 265 2.42 -18.63 23.74
C VAL A 265 1.27 -19.21 24.58
N LEU A 266 0.80 -20.42 24.29
CA LEU A 266 -0.26 -21.08 25.07
C LEU A 266 0.17 -21.33 26.53
N LEU A 267 1.41 -21.75 26.74
CA LEU A 267 1.97 -21.95 28.09
C LEU A 267 2.11 -20.62 28.84
N ALA A 268 2.53 -19.56 28.15
CA ALA A 268 2.60 -18.22 28.74
C ALA A 268 1.22 -17.68 29.13
N LEU A 269 0.20 -17.87 28.28
CA LEU A 269 -1.18 -17.49 28.55
C LEU A 269 -1.77 -18.27 29.72
N LYS A 270 -1.55 -19.59 29.77
CA LYS A 270 -1.99 -20.44 30.88
C LYS A 270 -1.37 -20.00 32.20
N LYS A 271 -0.05 -19.77 32.21
CA LYS A 271 0.68 -19.28 33.40
C LYS A 271 0.19 -17.91 33.87
N ASN A 272 -0.19 -17.01 32.96
CA ASN A 272 -0.72 -15.71 33.32
C ASN A 272 -2.17 -15.78 33.83
N SER A 273 -2.98 -16.70 33.29
CA SER A 273 -4.34 -16.96 33.78
C SER A 273 -4.32 -17.54 35.20
N GLU A 274 -3.43 -18.49 35.49
CA GLU A 274 -3.26 -19.06 36.83
C GLU A 274 -2.80 -18.00 37.85
N ARG A 275 -1.98 -17.04 37.42
CA ARG A 275 -1.49 -15.94 38.27
C ARG A 275 -2.57 -14.90 38.60
N ASN A 276 -3.56 -14.72 37.73
CA ASN A 276 -4.69 -13.80 37.96
C ASN A 276 -5.83 -14.41 38.79
N VAL A 277 -5.89 -15.74 38.92
CA VAL A 277 -6.89 -16.44 39.76
C VAL A 277 -6.40 -16.60 41.21
N ALA A 278 -5.08 -16.52 41.44
CA ALA A 278 -4.45 -16.63 42.76
C ALA A 278 -4.18 -15.28 43.45
N GLY A 279 -4.67 -14.16 42.89
CA GLY A 279 -4.51 -12.80 43.41
C GLY A 279 -5.80 -12.23 43.98
#